data_AF-A0A7W0LGK2-F1
#
_entry.id   AF-A0A7W0LGK2-F1
#
_cell.length_a   1.000
_cell.length_b   1.000
_cell.length_c   1.000
_cell.angle_alpha   90.00
_cell.angle_beta   90.00
_cell.angle_gamma   90.00
#
_symmetry.space_group_name_H-M   'P 1'
#
loop_
_entity.id
_entity.type
_entity.pdbx_description
1 polymer ?
#
loop_
_entity_poly.entity_id
_entity_poly.type
_entity_poly.pdbx_seq_one_letter_code
_entity_poly.pdbx_strand_id
1 'polypeptide(L)'
;AQATQVTDAELNSYLRYHAKDQIPVGILDPSIKAEGDGQVSGRAIVDLDAVRRQKQRRWLDPMGYLTGRLPLTARGRLVTQDGVGRFQLEAAELSGVKVPKTLVQELLSFYSRSAEDPDGINMDDPFKLPVQIREIRVASGSSTIVQ
;
A
#
# COMPACT_ATOMS: atom_id res chain seq x y z
N ALA A 1 -26.55 -2.65 -11.42
CA ALA A 1 -25.15 -2.42 -11.01
C ALA A 1 -25.12 -1.06 -10.35
N GLN A 2 -24.69 -0.99 -9.10
CA GLN A 2 -24.53 0.27 -8.39
C GLN A 2 -23.12 0.78 -8.62
N ALA A 3 -22.97 2.05 -8.97
CA ALA A 3 -21.68 2.69 -9.14
C ALA A 3 -21.54 3.84 -8.13
N THR A 4 -20.48 3.79 -7.34
CA THR A 4 -20.18 4.82 -6.32
C THR A 4 -18.84 5.44 -6.66
N GLN A 5 -18.82 6.76 -6.88
CA GLN A 5 -17.58 7.49 -7.06
C GLN A 5 -16.99 7.86 -5.70
N VAL A 6 -15.68 7.67 -5.56
CA VAL A 6 -14.90 8.07 -4.40
C VAL A 6 -13.76 8.94 -4.91
N THR A 7 -13.67 10.16 -4.40
CA THR A 7 -12.60 11.10 -4.74
C THR A 7 -11.32 10.78 -3.97
N ASP A 8 -10.18 11.25 -4.47
CA ASP A 8 -8.91 11.14 -3.74
C ASP A 8 -9.00 11.82 -2.36
N ALA A 9 -9.75 12.91 -2.24
CA ALA A 9 -9.96 13.61 -0.97
C ALA A 9 -10.71 12.75 0.05
N GLU A 10 -11.77 12.05 -0.38
CA GLU A 10 -12.53 11.14 0.47
C GLU A 10 -11.70 9.91 0.86
N LEU A 11 -10.99 9.32 -0.10
CA LEU A 11 -10.12 8.18 0.17
C LEU A 11 -9.02 8.54 1.17
N ASN A 12 -8.34 9.68 0.99
CA ASN A 12 -7.31 10.14 1.91
C ASN A 12 -7.88 10.53 3.29
N SER A 13 -9.10 11.06 3.34
CA SER A 13 -9.79 11.32 4.60
C SER A 13 -10.09 10.01 5.34
N TYR A 14 -10.55 8.98 4.63
CA TYR A 14 -10.76 7.66 5.21
C TYR A 14 -9.45 7.07 5.77
N LEU A 15 -8.35 7.15 5.01
CA LEU A 15 -7.04 6.69 5.46
C LEU A 15 -6.59 7.40 6.76
N ARG A 16 -6.80 8.72 6.84
CA ARG A 16 -6.39 9.54 7.98
C ARG A 16 -7.22 9.31 9.24
N TYR A 17 -8.53 9.12 9.09
CA TYR A 17 -9.46 9.13 10.23
C TYR A 17 -10.00 7.75 10.60
N HIS A 18 -10.10 6.81 9.66
CA HIS A 18 -10.78 5.52 9.87
C HIS A 18 -9.86 4.30 9.65
N ALA A 19 -8.78 4.43 8.90
CA ALA A 19 -7.88 3.31 8.62
C ALA A 19 -6.68 3.20 9.60
N LYS A 20 -6.64 3.99 10.68
CA LYS A 20 -5.48 4.02 11.60
C LYS A 20 -5.12 2.64 12.16
N ASP A 21 -6.11 1.82 12.50
CA ASP A 21 -5.88 0.48 13.04
C ASP A 21 -5.45 -0.54 11.97
N GLN A 22 -5.65 -0.22 10.69
CA GLN A 22 -5.23 -1.03 9.54
C GLN A 22 -3.87 -0.60 8.99
N ILE A 23 -3.36 0.57 9.39
CA ILE A 23 -2.06 1.08 8.97
C ILE A 23 -0.99 0.48 9.88
N PRO A 24 0.00 -0.25 9.33
CA PRO A 24 1.07 -0.82 10.12
C PRO A 24 1.86 0.23 10.92
N VAL A 25 2.32 -0.18 12.10
CA VAL A 25 3.21 0.63 12.94
C VAL A 25 4.45 1.04 12.14
N GLY A 26 4.79 2.32 12.18
CA GLY A 26 5.91 2.87 11.42
C GLY A 26 5.54 3.45 10.05
N ILE A 27 4.28 3.37 9.61
CA ILE A 27 3.79 4.12 8.44
C ILE A 27 3.03 5.36 8.92
N LEU A 28 3.52 6.53 8.55
CA LEU A 28 2.99 7.84 8.95
C LEU A 28 2.47 8.59 7.72
N ASP A 29 1.38 9.33 7.91
CA ASP A 29 0.72 10.17 6.90
C ASP A 29 0.60 9.51 5.50
N PRO A 30 -0.02 8.31 5.39
CA PRO A 30 -0.24 7.70 4.09
C PRO A 30 -1.22 8.52 3.26
N SER A 31 -0.90 8.68 1.98
CA SER A 31 -1.77 9.29 0.99
C SER A 31 -1.74 8.49 -0.31
N ILE A 32 -2.89 8.42 -0.97
CA ILE A 32 -3.08 7.77 -2.26
C ILE A 32 -3.61 8.80 -3.25
N LYS A 33 -3.18 8.67 -4.49
CA LYS A 33 -3.65 9.49 -5.61
C LYS A 33 -3.98 8.60 -6.80
N ALA A 34 -5.15 8.84 -7.39
CA ALA A 34 -5.54 8.19 -8.62
C ALA A 34 -4.98 9.00 -9.80
N GLU A 35 -4.06 8.40 -10.56
CA GLU A 35 -3.40 9.07 -11.69
C GLU A 35 -4.16 8.85 -13.01
N GLY A 36 -5.13 7.93 -13.03
CA GLY A 36 -5.94 7.57 -14.20
C GLY A 36 -5.44 6.32 -14.94
N ASP A 37 -6.29 5.77 -15.81
CA ASP A 37 -6.00 4.57 -16.59
C ASP A 37 -5.53 3.36 -15.76
N GLY A 38 -6.11 3.18 -14.56
CA GLY A 38 -5.69 2.12 -13.63
C GLY A 38 -4.44 2.45 -12.81
N GLN A 39 -3.76 3.58 -13.06
CA GLN A 39 -2.56 3.96 -12.33
C GLN A 39 -2.90 4.62 -11.00
N VAL A 40 -2.20 4.18 -9.96
CA VAL A 40 -2.28 4.73 -8.60
C VAL A 40 -0.89 5.05 -8.10
N SER A 41 -0.77 6.16 -7.37
CA SER A 41 0.45 6.51 -6.64
C SER A 41 0.16 6.61 -5.15
N GLY A 42 1.11 6.17 -4.34
CA GLY A 42 1.07 6.22 -2.89
C GLY A 42 2.27 6.96 -2.35
N ARG A 43 2.09 7.71 -1.26
CA ARG A 43 3.17 8.30 -0.49
C ARG A 43 2.92 8.06 0.99
N ALA A 44 3.97 7.77 1.73
CA ALA A 44 3.94 7.68 3.18
C ALA A 44 5.32 8.02 3.74
N ILE A 45 5.38 8.25 5.05
CA ILE A 45 6.65 8.35 5.77
C ILE A 45 6.85 7.04 6.53
N VAL A 46 7.99 6.38 6.31
CA VAL A 46 8.38 5.20 7.05
C VAL A 46 9.26 5.61 8.22
N ASP A 47 8.77 5.43 9.44
CA ASP A 47 9.50 5.64 10.69
C ASP A 47 10.24 4.37 11.09
N LEU A 48 11.51 4.26 10.68
CA LEU A 48 12.36 3.08 10.90
C LEU A 48 12.71 2.86 12.38
N ASP A 49 12.60 3.89 13.23
CA ASP A 49 12.89 3.76 14.65
C ASP A 49 11.78 2.97 15.36
N ALA A 50 10.52 3.14 14.93
CA ALA A 50 9.40 2.32 15.38
C ALA A 50 9.57 0.85 14.96
N VAL A 51 10.06 0.60 13.74
CA VAL A 51 10.29 -0.74 13.18
C VAL A 51 11.36 -1.50 13.95
N ARG A 52 12.48 -0.84 14.26
CA ARG A 52 13.59 -1.44 15.02
C ARG A 52 13.17 -1.89 16.41
N ARG A 53 12.31 -1.13 17.09
CA ARG A 53 11.78 -1.50 18.41
C ARG A 53 10.90 -2.74 18.36
N GLN A 54 10.25 -3.00 17.22
CA GLN A 54 9.37 -4.16 17.05
C GLN A 54 10.15 -5.47 16.83
N LYS A 55 11.41 -5.46 16.39
CA LYS A 55 12.22 -6.70 16.24
C LYS A 55 13.73 -6.47 16.37
N GLN A 56 14.32 -6.93 17.48
CA GLN A 56 15.74 -6.74 17.78
C GLN A 56 16.70 -7.72 17.06
N ARG A 57 16.24 -8.73 16.30
CA ARG A 57 17.14 -9.75 15.73
C ARG A 57 16.70 -10.24 14.36
N ARG A 58 17.64 -10.17 13.39
CA ARG A 58 17.57 -10.60 11.98
C ARG A 58 16.90 -9.61 11.02
N TRP A 59 17.52 -8.46 10.80
CA TRP A 59 17.40 -7.76 9.52
C TRP A 59 18.74 -7.85 8.80
N LEU A 60 18.71 -8.20 7.50
CA LEU A 60 19.88 -8.40 6.67
C LEU A 60 20.57 -7.04 6.42
N ASP A 61 21.87 -6.95 6.73
CA ASP A 61 22.73 -5.79 6.43
C ASP A 61 22.72 -5.50 4.93
N PRO A 62 22.15 -4.35 4.50
CA PRO A 62 22.85 -3.04 4.43
C PRO A 62 22.05 -1.85 5.03
N MET A 63 20.90 -2.10 5.65
CA MET A 63 19.94 -1.09 6.13
C MET A 63 20.23 -0.55 7.55
N GLY A 64 21.27 -1.04 8.22
CA GLY A 64 21.66 -0.63 9.58
C GLY A 64 21.91 0.88 9.74
N TYR A 65 22.13 1.59 8.62
CA TYR A 65 22.36 3.03 8.56
C TYR A 65 21.10 3.88 8.29
N LEU A 66 19.98 3.26 7.90
CA LEU A 66 18.73 3.98 7.70
C LEU A 66 18.00 4.08 9.04
N THR A 67 18.13 5.24 9.67
CA THR A 67 17.47 5.62 10.93
C THR A 67 16.53 6.80 10.68
N GLY A 68 15.50 6.92 11.51
CA GLY A 68 14.55 8.03 11.42
C GLY A 68 13.46 7.83 10.35
N ARG A 69 12.90 8.96 9.91
CA ARG A 69 11.70 9.04 9.08
C ARG A 69 12.06 9.27 7.62
N LEU A 70 11.77 8.29 6.78
CA LEU A 70 12.10 8.34 5.35
C LEU A 70 10.83 8.41 4.51
N PRO A 71 10.73 9.36 3.57
CA PRO A 71 9.59 9.40 2.65
C PRO A 71 9.67 8.21 1.68
N LEU A 72 8.61 7.40 1.67
CA LEU A 72 8.36 6.35 0.71
C LEU A 72 7.36 6.84 -0.33
N THR A 73 7.66 6.61 -1.59
CA THR A 73 6.69 6.77 -2.68
C THR A 73 6.63 5.49 -3.49
N ALA A 74 5.44 5.12 -3.94
CA ALA A 74 5.21 3.95 -4.77
C ALA A 74 4.24 4.32 -5.90
N ARG A 75 4.43 3.70 -7.06
CA ARG A 75 3.56 3.82 -8.23
C ARG A 75 3.28 2.43 -8.76
N GLY A 76 2.05 2.20 -9.16
CA GLY A 76 1.66 0.93 -9.74
C GLY A 76 0.30 0.99 -10.41
N ARG A 77 -0.08 -0.14 -10.98
CA ARG A 77 -1.34 -0.32 -11.68
C ARG A 77 -2.25 -1.23 -10.89
N LEU A 78 -3.47 -0.76 -10.64
CA LEU A 78 -4.55 -1.56 -10.09
C LEU A 78 -5.44 -2.05 -11.23
N VAL A 79 -5.53 -3.37 -11.39
CA VAL A 79 -6.44 -4.03 -12.32
C VAL A 79 -7.47 -4.77 -11.48
N THR A 80 -8.75 -4.52 -11.74
CA THR A 80 -9.84 -5.20 -11.07
C THR A 80 -10.85 -5.72 -12.08
N GLN A 81 -11.31 -6.94 -11.88
CA GLN A 81 -12.30 -7.57 -12.74
C GLN A 81 -12.96 -8.73 -12.00
N ASP A 82 -14.26 -8.93 -12.21
CA ASP A 82 -15.02 -10.07 -11.69
C ASP A 82 -14.86 -10.30 -10.17
N GLY A 83 -14.74 -9.20 -9.41
CA GLY A 83 -14.58 -9.22 -7.95
C GLY A 83 -13.18 -9.60 -7.46
N VAL A 84 -12.19 -9.59 -8.36
CA VAL A 84 -10.79 -9.85 -8.06
C VAL A 84 -9.94 -8.64 -8.43
N GLY A 85 -9.06 -8.22 -7.53
CA GLY A 85 -8.06 -7.19 -7.76
C GLY A 85 -6.66 -7.77 -7.90
N ARG A 86 -5.83 -7.14 -8.70
CA ARG A 86 -4.39 -7.35 -8.77
C ARG A 86 -3.69 -6.00 -8.80
N PHE A 87 -2.67 -5.86 -7.97
CA PHE A 87 -1.81 -4.69 -7.97
C PHE A 87 -0.47 -5.04 -8.61
N GLN A 88 0.02 -4.19 -9.50
CA GLN A 88 1.33 -4.34 -10.11
C GLN A 88 2.18 -3.12 -9.75
N LEU A 89 3.20 -3.33 -8.92
CA LEU A 89 4.16 -2.28 -8.61
C LEU A 89 5.04 -1.99 -9.83
N GLU A 90 5.06 -0.73 -10.26
CA GLU A 90 5.88 -0.26 -11.37
C GLU A 90 7.20 0.35 -10.84
N ALA A 91 7.12 1.14 -9.77
CA ALA A 91 8.29 1.74 -9.14
C ALA A 91 8.02 2.05 -7.67
N ALA A 92 9.07 1.96 -6.86
CA ALA A 92 9.08 2.47 -5.49
C ALA A 92 10.38 3.21 -5.23
N GLU A 93 10.31 4.28 -4.46
CA GLU A 93 11.43 5.13 -4.09
C GLU A 93 11.38 5.41 -2.59
N LEU A 94 12.52 5.25 -1.92
CA LEU A 94 12.72 5.62 -0.52
C LEU A 94 13.72 6.78 -0.49
N SER A 95 13.31 7.93 0.03
CA SER A 95 14.11 9.16 0.01
C SER A 95 14.61 9.55 -1.38
N GLY A 96 13.79 9.30 -2.42
CA GLY A 96 14.13 9.56 -3.83
C GLY A 96 15.08 8.55 -4.46
N VAL A 97 15.51 7.52 -3.72
CA VAL A 97 16.32 6.42 -4.26
C VAL A 97 15.40 5.27 -4.63
N LYS A 98 15.46 4.81 -5.88
CA LYS A 98 14.69 3.65 -6.34
C LYS A 98 15.06 2.43 -5.50
N VAL A 99 14.04 1.80 -4.93
CA VAL A 99 14.21 0.58 -4.16
C VAL A 99 13.80 -0.64 -4.98
N PRO A 100 14.50 -1.78 -4.84
CA PRO A 100 14.09 -3.02 -5.48
C PRO A 100 12.69 -3.45 -5.02
N LYS A 101 11.90 -4.02 -5.94
CA LYS A 101 10.59 -4.62 -5.61
C LYS A 101 10.69 -5.65 -4.48
N THR A 102 11.77 -6.43 -4.44
CA THR A 102 12.01 -7.44 -3.39
C THR A 102 12.03 -6.82 -1.99
N LEU A 103 12.59 -5.62 -1.83
CA LEU A 103 12.58 -4.90 -0.56
C LEU A 103 11.17 -4.46 -0.17
N VAL A 104 10.40 -3.93 -1.12
CA VAL A 104 9.01 -3.54 -0.88
C VAL A 104 8.16 -4.76 -0.50
N GLN A 105 8.37 -5.89 -1.18
CA GLN A 105 7.71 -7.15 -0.87
C GLN A 105 8.08 -7.64 0.54
N GLU A 106 9.35 -7.58 0.93
CA GLU A 106 9.78 -7.98 2.28
C GLU A 106 9.11 -7.13 3.36
N LEU A 107 9.03 -5.81 3.16
CA LEU A 107 8.33 -4.90 4.08
C LEU A 107 6.83 -5.22 4.15
N LEU A 108 6.17 -5.38 3.00
CA LEU A 108 4.75 -5.72 2.94
C LEU A 108 4.47 -7.04 3.66
N SER A 109 5.19 -8.10 3.31
CA SER A 109 5.10 -9.41 3.96
C SER A 109 5.34 -9.31 5.45
N PHE A 110 6.32 -8.51 5.90
CA PHE A 110 6.62 -8.36 7.33
C PHE A 110 5.47 -7.71 8.12
N TYR A 111 4.89 -6.63 7.61
CA TYR A 111 3.85 -5.89 8.33
C TYR A 111 2.47 -6.53 8.29
N SER A 112 2.21 -7.35 7.28
CA SER A 112 0.92 -8.00 7.08
C SER A 112 0.82 -9.39 7.70
N ARG A 113 1.88 -9.89 8.35
CA ARG A 113 1.83 -11.19 9.01
C ARG A 113 0.78 -11.20 10.11
N SER A 114 -0.03 -12.25 10.12
CA SER A 114 -0.96 -12.56 11.20
C SER A 114 -0.83 -14.03 11.60
N ALA A 115 -1.63 -14.47 12.58
CA ALA A 115 -1.68 -15.89 12.93
C ALA A 115 -2.27 -16.74 11.79
N GLU A 116 -3.15 -16.13 11.00
CA GLU A 116 -3.85 -16.72 9.85
C GLU A 116 -3.03 -16.66 8.56
N ASP A 117 -2.17 -15.64 8.43
CA ASP A 117 -1.25 -15.47 7.30
C ASP A 117 0.18 -15.23 7.82
N PRO A 118 0.94 -16.29 8.14
CA PRO A 118 2.26 -16.18 8.77
C PRO A 118 3.35 -15.69 7.80
N ASP A 119 3.14 -15.84 6.49
CA ASP A 119 4.07 -15.36 5.47
C ASP A 119 3.78 -13.90 5.10
N GLY A 120 2.53 -13.46 5.30
CA GLY A 120 2.03 -12.13 5.01
C GLY A 120 1.68 -11.98 3.53
N ILE A 121 1.15 -10.81 3.20
CA ILE A 121 0.64 -10.49 1.86
C ILE A 121 1.78 -10.52 0.84
N ASN A 122 1.58 -11.33 -0.20
CA ASN A 122 2.31 -11.24 -1.45
C ASN A 122 1.64 -10.23 -2.39
N MET A 123 2.40 -9.23 -2.86
CA MET A 123 1.89 -8.14 -3.67
C MET A 123 1.41 -8.58 -5.06
N ASP A 124 2.01 -9.64 -5.59
CA ASP A 124 1.67 -10.17 -6.92
C ASP A 124 0.43 -11.07 -6.90
N ASP A 125 0.01 -11.49 -5.71
CA ASP A 125 -1.15 -12.36 -5.57
C ASP A 125 -2.44 -11.57 -5.81
N PRO A 126 -3.41 -12.15 -6.52
CA PRO A 126 -4.72 -11.56 -6.64
C PRO A 126 -5.43 -11.56 -5.29
N PHE A 127 -6.19 -10.50 -5.00
CA PHE A 127 -7.01 -10.39 -3.80
C PHE A 127 -8.49 -10.29 -4.15
N LYS A 128 -9.36 -10.85 -3.31
CA LYS A 128 -10.81 -10.72 -3.48
C LYS A 128 -11.25 -9.32 -3.06
N LEU A 129 -12.07 -8.68 -3.87
CA LEU A 129 -12.68 -7.40 -3.53
C LEU A 129 -13.80 -7.63 -2.51
N PRO A 130 -13.86 -6.85 -1.43
CA PRO A 130 -14.86 -7.04 -0.38
C PRO A 130 -16.24 -6.52 -0.81
N VAL A 131 -17.28 -6.81 -0.02
CA VAL A 131 -18.62 -6.18 -0.11
C VAL A 131 -19.25 -6.19 -1.52
N GLN A 132 -19.17 -7.34 -2.21
CA GLN A 132 -19.73 -7.56 -3.55
C GLN A 132 -19.22 -6.60 -4.65
N ILE A 133 -18.09 -5.93 -4.41
CA ILE A 133 -17.44 -5.10 -5.43
C ILE A 133 -17.02 -6.02 -6.58
N ARG A 134 -17.43 -5.68 -7.79
CA ARG A 134 -17.06 -6.36 -9.04
C ARG A 134 -15.85 -5.71 -9.69
N GLU A 135 -15.76 -4.39 -9.63
CA GLU A 135 -14.76 -3.62 -10.35
C GLU A 135 -14.49 -2.29 -9.62
N ILE A 136 -13.25 -1.82 -9.68
CA ILE A 136 -12.80 -0.49 -9.29
C ILE A 136 -12.13 0.14 -10.50
N ARG A 137 -12.76 1.17 -11.05
CA ARG A 137 -12.23 1.93 -12.19
C ARG A 137 -11.49 3.16 -11.66
N VAL A 138 -10.18 3.19 -11.87
CA VAL A 138 -9.34 4.30 -11.43
C VAL A 138 -9.27 5.35 -12.55
N ALA A 139 -9.83 6.52 -12.29
CA ALA A 139 -9.77 7.72 -13.13
C ALA A 139 -8.86 8.76 -12.49
N SER A 140 -8.50 9.82 -13.22
CA SER A 140 -7.68 10.89 -12.63
C SER A 140 -8.45 11.60 -11.51
N GLY A 141 -7.89 11.60 -10.29
CA GLY A 141 -8.46 12.23 -9.10
C GLY A 141 -9.65 11.52 -8.44
N SER A 142 -10.10 10.37 -8.97
CA SER A 142 -11.20 9.61 -8.39
C SER A 142 -11.20 8.14 -8.81
N SER A 143 -11.90 7.31 -8.05
CA SER A 143 -12.17 5.92 -8.40
C SER A 143 -13.67 5.63 -8.38
N THR A 144 -14.15 4.83 -9.31
CA THR A 144 -15.54 4.36 -9.35
C THR A 144 -15.60 2.90 -8.92
N ILE A 145 -16.31 2.63 -7.83
CA ILE A 145 -16.57 1.28 -7.31
C ILE A 145 -17.86 0.77 -7.95
N VAL A 146 -17.83 -0.42 -8.55
CA VAL A 146 -18.98 -1.06 -9.20
C VAL A 146 -19.38 -2.31 -8.43
N GLN A 147 -20.67 -2.42 -8.07
CA GLN A 147 -21.27 -3.50 -7.27
C GLN A 147 -22.47 -4.15 -7.96
#